data_AF-A0A523JZG4-F1
#
_entry.id   AF-A0A523JZG4-F1
#
_cell.length_a   1.000
_cell.length_b   1.000
_cell.length_c   1.000
_cell.angle_alpha   90.00
_cell.angle_beta   90.00
_cell.angle_gamma   90.00
#
_symmetry.space_group_name_H-M   'P 1'
#
loop_
_entity.id
_entity.type
_entity.pdbx_description
1 polymer ?
#
loop_
_entity_poly.entity_id
_entity_poly.type
_entity_poly.pdbx_seq_one_letter_code
_entity_poly.pdbx_strand_id
1 'polypeptide(L)'
;MSDASRPEGRAIPEPVRLGVRPGVAPSAAPPVRIYLGSEPGQFRAERVFVWSVQRHRDPSRVYEIHLMKSLSGFQRRHWTTGFTNYRFAVPDFAERSGRAIYNDVDQVYLADPAELFDLDMDDHGFLALAPNDPSVMLLDCARMAQVWNLPDACSLDKDALQRRAARSDGLFGPLPAAWHARDAEFCQGTTHCLHFSNLHTQPWRPFPERFVYQRHPHEDVWLELEHEADEARFEIFSAEHPSELFRSLDAPPPLDRVPIDDLAWVLDARFDSIEASSGETVEFDIRCDPPGGVVRGPDGRHEIVRSAAWWSDRLDDAAARHPGVRWEARLEQPGRKKTGRVCMRVGGPAPDGSAPRVWILQDDRPGNASQSRGLADALGWPTDLKQLVLSPASMLHNRLLGASIAGIDPAKSDALEPPWPDLVIAAGRRTAPVALWIRDQSGGRTRLVQLGRKGGDRADLFDLAVTPRYGRLFPQRHRIEIAAP
;
A
#
# COMPACT_ATOMS: atom_id res chain seq x y z
N MET A 1 -25.62 -8.17 15.18
CA MET A 1 -24.92 -9.47 15.07
C MET A 1 -23.46 -9.17 15.31
N SER A 2 -22.88 -9.82 16.31
CA SER A 2 -21.54 -9.64 16.87
C SER A 2 -20.53 -9.01 15.89
N ASP A 3 -20.20 -7.75 16.14
CA ASP A 3 -19.06 -7.05 15.54
C ASP A 3 -17.79 -7.63 16.18
N ALA A 4 -17.39 -8.82 15.73
CA ALA A 4 -16.09 -9.36 16.05
C ALA A 4 -15.07 -8.48 15.31
N SER A 5 -14.55 -7.47 15.99
CA SER A 5 -13.38 -6.71 15.56
C SER A 5 -12.31 -7.67 15.05
N ARG A 6 -11.66 -7.35 13.91
CA ARG A 6 -10.51 -8.13 13.44
C ARG A 6 -9.51 -8.30 14.59
N PRO A 7 -8.96 -9.50 14.83
CA PRO A 7 -8.03 -9.73 15.93
C PRO A 7 -6.68 -9.09 15.58
N GLU A 8 -6.57 -7.77 15.60
CA GLU A 8 -5.36 -7.07 15.14
C GLU A 8 -4.46 -6.61 16.30
N GLY A 9 -4.96 -6.62 17.54
CA GLY A 9 -4.20 -6.22 18.71
C GLY A 9 -3.17 -7.28 19.12
N ARG A 10 -1.89 -6.90 19.22
CA ARG A 10 -0.82 -7.78 19.74
C ARG A 10 -0.13 -7.17 20.97
N ALA A 11 0.28 -8.00 21.93
CA ALA A 11 0.92 -7.52 23.15
C ALA A 11 2.42 -7.20 22.97
N ILE A 12 3.07 -7.88 22.03
CA ILE A 12 4.49 -7.74 21.72
C ILE A 12 4.69 -7.51 20.21
N PRO A 13 5.81 -6.90 19.79
CA PRO A 13 6.15 -6.75 18.37
C PRO A 13 6.27 -8.11 17.65
N GLU A 14 5.96 -8.12 16.35
CA GLU A 14 6.12 -9.32 15.51
C GLU A 14 7.58 -9.52 15.12
N PRO A 15 8.21 -10.66 15.46
CA PRO A 15 9.57 -10.91 15.05
C PRO A 15 9.64 -11.40 13.61
N VAL A 16 10.43 -10.72 12.78
CA VAL A 16 10.82 -11.15 11.43
C VAL A 16 12.32 -11.43 11.46
N ARG A 17 12.71 -12.67 11.15
CA ARG A 17 14.10 -13.10 11.22
C ARG A 17 14.68 -13.28 9.82
N LEU A 18 15.64 -12.44 9.47
CA LEU A 18 16.46 -12.62 8.28
C LEU A 18 17.72 -13.41 8.68
N GLY A 19 17.68 -14.73 8.48
CA GLY A 19 18.77 -15.64 8.81
C GLY A 19 19.99 -15.51 7.89
N VAL A 20 21.08 -16.20 8.24
CA VAL A 20 22.29 -16.31 7.41
C VAL A 20 21.92 -16.81 6.01
N ARG A 21 22.47 -16.19 4.96
CA ARG A 21 22.18 -16.61 3.59
C ARG A 21 22.71 -18.03 3.35
N PRO A 22 22.00 -18.88 2.60
CA PRO A 22 22.46 -20.23 2.28
C PRO A 22 23.87 -20.24 1.68
N GLY A 23 24.72 -21.15 2.17
CA GLY A 23 26.10 -21.30 1.69
C GLY A 23 27.12 -20.33 2.29
N VAL A 24 26.72 -19.46 3.23
CA VAL A 24 27.62 -18.51 3.91
C VAL A 24 27.91 -18.98 5.34
N ALA A 25 29.17 -18.89 5.77
CA ALA A 25 29.55 -19.19 7.15
C ALA A 25 28.99 -18.13 8.11
N PRO A 26 28.35 -18.49 9.24
CA PRO A 26 27.77 -17.53 10.17
C PRO A 26 28.82 -16.61 10.82
N SER A 27 28.49 -15.32 10.94
CA SER A 27 29.24 -14.36 11.76
C SER A 27 29.11 -14.69 13.25
N ALA A 28 30.18 -14.41 14.01
CA ALA A 28 30.16 -14.49 15.47
C ALA A 28 29.55 -13.24 16.14
N ALA A 29 29.28 -12.17 15.36
CA ALA A 29 28.67 -10.96 15.87
C ALA A 29 27.21 -11.21 16.32
N PRO A 30 26.72 -10.50 17.34
CA PRO A 30 25.34 -10.66 17.80
C PRO A 30 24.34 -10.26 16.71
N PRO A 31 23.11 -10.81 16.72
CA PRO A 31 22.07 -10.39 15.79
C PRO A 31 21.81 -8.88 15.85
N VAL A 32 21.59 -8.28 14.68
CA VAL A 32 21.16 -6.87 14.59
C VAL A 32 19.68 -6.82 14.91
N ARG A 33 19.29 -6.10 15.96
CA ARG A 33 17.89 -5.96 16.39
C ARG A 33 17.34 -4.61 15.95
N ILE A 34 16.31 -4.61 15.12
CA ILE A 34 15.65 -3.42 14.58
C ILE A 34 14.19 -3.42 15.04
N TYR A 35 13.73 -2.35 15.66
CA TYR A 35 12.34 -2.17 16.08
C TYR A 35 11.68 -1.16 15.14
N LEU A 36 10.69 -1.62 14.37
CA LEU A 36 10.10 -0.86 13.27
C LEU A 36 8.73 -0.32 13.64
N GLY A 37 8.61 0.99 13.83
CA GLY A 37 7.33 1.68 14.04
C GLY A 37 6.49 1.72 12.76
N SER A 38 5.35 1.02 12.75
CA SER A 38 4.48 0.89 11.58
C SER A 38 3.00 0.86 11.99
N GLU A 39 2.11 0.85 11.00
CA GLU A 39 0.68 0.60 11.20
C GLU A 39 0.11 -0.22 10.03
N PRO A 40 -1.00 -0.95 10.22
CA PRO A 40 -1.52 -1.90 9.24
C PRO A 40 -1.66 -1.33 7.81
N GLY A 41 -2.08 -0.06 7.68
CA GLY A 41 -2.24 0.59 6.37
C GLY A 41 -0.94 0.84 5.59
N GLN A 42 0.21 0.71 6.24
CA GLN A 42 1.54 0.97 5.67
C GLN A 42 2.30 -0.31 5.27
N PHE A 43 1.60 -1.43 5.08
CA PHE A 43 2.19 -2.73 4.70
C PHE A 43 3.12 -2.66 3.47
N ARG A 44 2.85 -1.78 2.48
CA ARG A 44 3.77 -1.55 1.34
C ARG A 44 5.11 -0.98 1.78
N ALA A 45 5.08 0.07 2.60
CA ALA A 45 6.29 0.69 3.13
C ALA A 45 7.06 -0.28 4.03
N GLU A 46 6.34 -1.06 4.83
CA GLU A 46 6.94 -2.09 5.68
C GLU A 46 7.68 -3.16 4.86
N ARG A 47 7.05 -3.67 3.80
CA ARG A 47 7.68 -4.62 2.88
C ARG A 47 8.94 -4.05 2.24
N VAL A 48 8.90 -2.80 1.78
CA VAL A 48 10.05 -2.11 1.18
C VAL A 48 11.15 -1.83 2.21
N PHE A 49 10.80 -1.48 3.45
CA PHE A 49 11.76 -1.33 4.55
C PHE A 49 12.53 -2.65 4.76
N VAL A 50 11.80 -3.76 4.95
CA VAL A 50 12.42 -5.08 5.18
C VAL A 50 13.25 -5.50 3.97
N TRP A 51 12.78 -5.23 2.75
CA TRP A 51 13.54 -5.47 1.53
C TRP A 51 14.84 -4.67 1.48
N SER A 52 14.81 -3.39 1.89
CA SER A 52 16.00 -2.54 1.93
C SER A 52 17.07 -3.09 2.87
N VAL A 53 16.67 -3.69 4.00
CA VAL A 53 17.57 -4.42 4.91
C VAL A 53 18.08 -5.71 4.23
N GLN A 54 17.17 -6.53 3.68
CA GLN A 54 17.51 -7.78 3.00
C GLN A 54 18.52 -7.59 1.86
N ARG A 55 18.42 -6.46 1.15
CA ARG A 55 19.31 -6.06 0.04
C ARG A 55 20.73 -5.78 0.51
N HIS A 56 20.89 -4.95 1.55
CA HIS A 56 22.20 -4.41 1.95
C HIS A 56 22.90 -5.19 3.06
N ARG A 57 22.18 -6.03 3.82
CA ARG A 57 22.72 -6.74 4.97
C ARG A 57 23.93 -7.61 4.65
N ASP A 58 24.86 -7.70 5.61
CA ASP A 58 25.89 -8.74 5.66
C ASP A 58 25.21 -10.12 5.58
N PRO A 59 25.49 -10.91 4.54
CA PRO A 59 24.85 -12.20 4.33
C PRO A 59 25.21 -13.25 5.40
N SER A 60 26.27 -13.03 6.17
CA SER A 60 26.74 -13.92 7.23
C SER A 60 26.07 -13.65 8.59
N ARG A 61 25.40 -12.51 8.77
CA ARG A 61 24.83 -12.07 10.04
C ARG A 61 23.31 -12.22 10.07
N VAL A 62 22.78 -12.45 11.28
CA VAL A 62 21.34 -12.52 11.53
C VAL A 62 20.78 -11.13 11.82
N TYR A 63 19.61 -10.82 11.25
CA TYR A 63 18.87 -9.59 11.50
C TYR A 63 17.49 -9.95 12.02
N GLU A 64 17.10 -9.32 13.12
CA GLU A 64 15.81 -9.50 13.80
C GLU A 64 15.06 -8.17 13.74
N ILE A 65 14.03 -8.14 12.90
CA ILE A 65 13.19 -6.95 12.70
C ILE A 65 11.89 -7.19 13.46
N HIS A 66 11.64 -6.38 14.48
CA HIS A 66 10.48 -6.42 15.34
C HIS A 66 9.43 -5.41 14.85
N LEU A 67 8.42 -5.88 14.12
CA LEU A 67 7.36 -5.03 13.58
C LEU A 67 6.46 -4.54 14.71
N MET A 68 6.51 -3.23 14.97
CA MET A 68 5.72 -2.56 16.00
C MET A 68 4.49 -1.94 15.34
N LYS A 69 3.42 -2.73 15.20
CA LYS A 69 2.12 -2.28 14.73
C LYS A 69 0.99 -2.92 15.51
N SER A 70 -0.10 -2.17 15.68
CA SER A 70 -1.28 -2.61 16.43
C SER A 70 -0.97 -3.16 17.83
N LEU A 71 0.02 -2.60 18.52
CA LEU A 71 0.35 -3.02 19.89
C LEU A 71 -0.82 -2.74 20.83
N SER A 72 -1.03 -3.52 21.89
CA SER A 72 -2.06 -3.21 22.88
C SER A 72 -1.54 -2.22 23.93
N GLY A 73 -2.44 -1.52 24.64
CA GLY A 73 -2.09 -0.70 25.80
C GLY A 73 -1.75 0.78 25.54
N PHE A 74 -1.45 1.19 24.30
CA PHE A 74 -1.10 2.59 24.02
C PHE A 74 -2.32 3.49 23.79
N GLN A 75 -2.26 4.70 24.35
CA GLN A 75 -3.24 5.76 24.09
C GLN A 75 -2.85 6.58 22.85
N ARG A 76 -3.48 6.31 21.71
CA ARG A 76 -3.11 6.89 20.40
C ARG A 76 -3.98 8.06 19.97
N ARG A 77 -4.93 8.46 20.80
CA ARG A 77 -5.80 9.59 20.50
C ARG A 77 -4.90 10.81 20.27
N HIS A 78 -5.13 11.52 19.17
CA HIS A 78 -4.33 12.68 18.71
C HIS A 78 -2.99 12.37 18.03
N TRP A 79 -2.58 11.11 17.91
CA TRP A 79 -1.40 10.79 17.13
C TRP A 79 -1.67 10.95 15.62
N THR A 80 -0.70 11.53 14.91
CA THR A 80 -0.75 11.64 13.44
C THR A 80 -0.59 10.26 12.79
N THR A 81 0.36 9.47 13.29
CA THR A 81 0.65 8.07 12.91
C THR A 81 0.35 7.12 14.07
N GLY A 82 -0.05 5.88 13.78
CA GLY A 82 -0.46 4.90 14.80
C GLY A 82 0.64 4.38 15.74
N PHE A 83 1.89 4.84 15.58
CA PHE A 83 3.08 4.28 16.23
C PHE A 83 3.97 5.32 16.94
N THR A 84 3.52 6.56 17.10
CA THR A 84 4.33 7.68 17.63
C THR A 84 5.16 7.32 18.88
N ASN A 85 4.57 6.72 19.92
CA ASN A 85 5.30 6.40 21.15
C ASN A 85 5.92 5.00 21.22
N TYR A 86 5.76 4.15 20.20
CA TYR A 86 6.29 2.77 20.26
C TYR A 86 7.78 2.73 20.53
N ARG A 87 8.52 3.68 19.97
CA ARG A 87 9.96 3.90 20.17
C ARG A 87 10.41 3.93 21.63
N PHE A 88 9.57 4.43 22.54
CA PHE A 88 9.91 4.55 23.96
C PHE A 88 9.64 3.26 24.76
N ALA A 89 8.99 2.27 24.16
CA ALA A 89 8.80 0.95 24.75
C ALA A 89 9.88 -0.06 24.31
N VAL A 90 10.75 0.31 23.36
CA VAL A 90 11.82 -0.57 22.84
C VAL A 90 12.69 -1.16 23.96
N PRO A 91 13.14 -0.41 24.99
CA PRO A 91 13.91 -1.01 26.08
C PRO A 91 13.22 -2.20 26.75
N ASP A 92 11.90 -2.12 27.01
CA ASP A 92 11.16 -3.23 27.63
C ASP A 92 10.95 -4.40 26.65
N PHE A 93 10.70 -4.13 25.37
CA PHE A 93 10.60 -5.18 24.35
C PHE A 93 11.94 -5.84 24.03
N ALA A 94 13.05 -5.20 24.35
CA ALA A 94 14.41 -5.75 24.28
C ALA A 94 14.87 -6.37 25.61
N GLU A 95 13.94 -6.62 26.53
CA GLU A 95 14.21 -7.19 27.87
C GLU A 95 15.24 -6.38 28.66
N ARG A 96 15.29 -5.06 28.40
CA ARG A 96 16.20 -4.09 29.03
C ARG A 96 17.67 -4.48 28.89
N SER A 97 18.04 -5.09 27.76
CA SER A 97 19.38 -5.62 27.56
C SER A 97 19.88 -5.44 26.13
N GLY A 98 21.21 -5.29 26.00
CA GLY A 98 21.90 -5.17 24.73
C GLY A 98 21.53 -3.92 23.91
N ARG A 99 21.87 -3.95 22.61
CA ARG A 99 21.62 -2.85 21.68
C ARG A 99 20.38 -3.07 20.81
N ALA A 100 19.72 -1.98 20.43
CA ALA A 100 18.60 -1.99 19.49
C ALA A 100 18.66 -0.78 18.57
N ILE A 101 18.23 -0.92 17.32
CA ILE A 101 17.91 0.20 16.44
C ILE A 101 16.39 0.42 16.50
N TYR A 102 15.95 1.67 16.49
CA TYR A 102 14.57 2.02 16.16
C TYR A 102 14.53 2.78 14.83
N ASN A 103 13.56 2.41 13.99
CA ASN A 103 13.22 3.10 12.75
C ASN A 103 11.70 3.32 12.67
N ASP A 104 11.28 4.42 12.05
CA ASP A 104 9.92 4.56 11.54
C ASP A 104 9.84 3.89 10.14
N VAL A 105 8.66 3.40 9.75
CA VAL A 105 8.45 2.67 8.47
C VAL A 105 8.67 3.52 7.22
N ASP A 106 8.74 4.84 7.37
CA ASP A 106 8.99 5.80 6.28
C ASP A 106 10.48 6.02 5.96
N GLN A 107 11.32 5.07 6.38
CA GLN A 107 12.75 5.07 6.19
C GLN A 107 13.17 3.90 5.30
N VAL A 108 14.29 4.01 4.60
CA VAL A 108 14.89 2.89 3.85
C VAL A 108 16.41 2.89 4.02
N TYR A 109 16.99 1.70 4.10
CA TYR A 109 18.44 1.53 4.15
C TYR A 109 19.05 1.47 2.75
N LEU A 110 20.17 2.16 2.58
CA LEU A 110 21.03 2.20 1.40
C LEU A 110 22.44 1.64 1.70
N ALA A 111 22.66 1.21 2.94
CA ALA A 111 23.86 0.55 3.46
C ALA A 111 23.46 -0.49 4.51
N ASP A 112 24.40 -1.30 4.97
CA ASP A 112 24.12 -2.35 5.94
C ASP A 112 23.79 -1.78 7.34
N PRO A 113 22.58 -1.97 7.89
CA PRO A 113 22.25 -1.50 9.25
C PRO A 113 23.12 -2.11 10.36
N ALA A 114 23.89 -3.17 10.12
CA ALA A 114 24.90 -3.64 11.08
C ALA A 114 25.94 -2.58 11.40
N GLU A 115 26.33 -1.75 10.42
CA GLU A 115 27.30 -0.67 10.64
C GLU A 115 26.77 0.37 11.63
N LEU A 116 25.46 0.68 11.57
CA LEU A 116 24.79 1.51 12.58
C LEU A 116 24.76 0.81 13.93
N PHE A 117 24.36 -0.47 13.96
CA PHE A 117 24.23 -1.25 15.19
C PHE A 117 25.54 -1.37 15.98
N ASP A 118 26.65 -1.43 15.26
CA ASP A 118 27.98 -1.63 15.81
C ASP A 118 28.71 -0.32 16.16
N LEU A 119 28.11 0.85 15.90
CA LEU A 119 28.70 2.13 16.30
C LEU A 119 29.11 2.13 17.78
N ASP A 120 30.23 2.80 18.06
CA ASP A 120 30.56 3.14 19.44
C ASP A 120 29.55 4.17 19.94
N MET A 121 29.00 3.92 21.13
CA MET A 121 28.04 4.81 21.76
C MET A 121 28.70 5.77 22.74
N ASP A 122 30.00 5.65 23.04
CA ASP A 122 30.74 6.52 23.98
C ASP A 122 29.98 6.68 25.31
N ASP A 123 29.52 5.55 25.88
CA ASP A 123 28.69 5.48 27.08
C ASP A 123 27.32 6.21 26.99
N HIS A 124 26.89 6.69 25.83
CA HIS A 124 25.55 7.25 25.68
C HIS A 124 24.48 6.15 25.73
N GLY A 125 23.31 6.49 26.28
CA GLY A 125 22.14 5.61 26.29
C GLY A 125 21.49 5.48 24.91
N PHE A 126 21.51 6.53 24.09
CA PHE A 126 21.03 6.49 22.72
C PHE A 126 21.79 7.47 21.82
N LEU A 127 21.92 7.11 20.54
CA LEU A 127 22.40 7.99 19.48
C LEU A 127 21.23 8.40 18.60
N ALA A 128 21.06 9.70 18.36
CA ALA A 128 20.07 10.26 17.42
C ALA A 128 20.58 11.60 16.84
N LEU A 129 19.92 12.14 15.81
CA LEU A 129 20.30 13.48 15.30
C LEU A 129 20.18 14.56 16.36
N ALA A 130 19.14 14.49 17.18
CA ALA A 130 18.88 15.42 18.27
C ALA A 130 18.10 14.70 19.39
N PRO A 131 18.21 15.15 20.66
CA PRO A 131 17.53 14.49 21.77
C PRO A 131 16.00 14.56 21.68
N ASN A 132 15.45 15.51 20.91
CA ASN A 132 14.02 15.65 20.63
C ASN A 132 13.59 15.08 19.26
N ASP A 133 14.51 14.41 18.54
CA ASP A 133 14.21 13.72 17.28
C ASP A 133 14.68 12.26 17.30
N PRO A 134 14.01 11.39 18.05
CA PRO A 134 14.29 9.96 18.10
C PRO A 134 13.57 9.21 16.95
N SER A 135 13.58 9.73 15.71
CA SER A 135 12.96 9.03 14.56
C SER A 135 13.86 7.96 13.94
N VAL A 136 15.18 8.13 14.04
CA VAL A 136 16.17 7.06 13.89
C VAL A 136 17.04 7.06 15.14
N MET A 137 17.25 5.91 15.78
CA MET A 137 18.14 5.84 16.93
C MET A 137 18.80 4.47 17.10
N LEU A 138 20.02 4.48 17.61
CA LEU A 138 20.68 3.33 18.24
C LEU A 138 20.52 3.46 19.75
N LEU A 139 20.13 2.40 20.45
CA LEU A 139 19.90 2.39 21.90
C LEU A 139 20.79 1.36 22.59
N ASP A 140 21.24 1.70 23.80
CA ASP A 140 21.55 0.77 24.87
C ASP A 140 20.27 0.56 25.69
N CYS A 141 19.67 -0.61 25.57
CA CYS A 141 18.37 -0.90 26.18
C CYS A 141 18.42 -0.96 27.71
N ALA A 142 19.57 -1.28 28.31
CA ALA A 142 19.72 -1.30 29.76
C ALA A 142 19.78 0.12 30.33
N ARG A 143 20.55 1.01 29.68
CA ARG A 143 20.65 2.41 30.09
C ARG A 143 19.33 3.14 29.87
N MET A 144 18.69 2.95 28.71
CA MET A 144 17.46 3.67 28.37
C MET A 144 16.23 3.22 29.14
N ALA A 145 16.20 2.00 29.68
CA ALA A 145 15.10 1.50 30.51
C ALA A 145 14.79 2.38 31.75
N GLN A 146 15.73 3.22 32.17
CA GLN A 146 15.57 4.14 33.30
C GLN A 146 14.64 5.33 32.99
N VAL A 147 14.54 5.73 31.72
CA VAL A 147 13.76 6.90 31.29
C VAL A 147 12.65 6.55 30.32
N TRP A 148 12.81 5.47 29.54
CA TRP A 148 11.88 4.98 28.53
C TRP A 148 11.50 3.54 28.86
N ASN A 149 10.21 3.31 29.09
CA ASN A 149 9.63 2.02 29.43
C ASN A 149 8.19 1.93 28.89
N LEU A 150 7.66 0.71 28.79
CA LEU A 150 6.35 0.42 28.22
C LEU A 150 5.19 1.09 29.00
N PRO A 151 5.11 1.02 30.34
CA PRO A 151 4.05 1.72 31.09
C PRO A 151 3.96 3.21 30.78
N ASP A 152 5.11 3.90 30.76
CA ASP A 152 5.19 5.33 30.47
C ASP A 152 4.90 5.62 28.99
N ALA A 153 5.41 4.80 28.07
CA ALA A 153 5.16 4.95 26.62
C ALA A 153 3.67 4.82 26.28
N CYS A 154 2.93 3.99 27.04
CA CYS A 154 1.50 3.78 26.90
C CYS A 154 0.63 4.94 27.40
N SER A 155 1.15 5.76 28.32
CA SER A 155 0.34 6.72 29.10
C SER A 155 0.77 8.18 28.97
N LEU A 156 2.05 8.46 28.70
CA LEU A 156 2.59 9.81 28.60
C LEU A 156 2.63 10.30 27.16
N ASP A 157 2.61 11.62 26.96
CA ASP A 157 2.85 12.21 25.65
C ASP A 157 4.33 12.10 25.23
N LYS A 158 4.55 12.15 23.91
CA LYS A 158 5.88 12.07 23.29
C LYS A 158 6.85 13.10 23.86
N ASP A 159 6.40 14.34 24.06
CA ASP A 159 7.28 15.44 24.44
C ASP A 159 7.74 15.27 25.90
N ALA A 160 6.91 14.70 26.78
CA ALA A 160 7.28 14.36 28.14
C ALA A 160 8.38 13.29 28.18
N LEU A 161 8.24 12.24 27.36
CA LEU A 161 9.23 11.15 27.24
C LEU A 161 10.56 11.66 26.67
N GLN A 162 10.51 12.54 25.66
CA GLN A 162 11.69 13.18 25.08
C GLN A 162 12.38 14.10 26.09
N ARG A 163 11.62 14.97 26.78
CA ARG A 163 12.18 15.87 27.81
C ARG A 163 12.84 15.11 28.95
N ARG A 164 12.31 13.96 29.33
CA ARG A 164 12.90 13.13 30.39
C ARG A 164 14.28 12.64 29.99
N ALA A 165 14.42 12.01 28.82
CA ALA A 165 15.72 11.56 28.31
C ALA A 165 16.70 12.72 28.09
N ALA A 166 16.23 13.85 27.54
CA ALA A 166 17.06 15.01 27.28
C ALA A 166 17.62 15.69 28.55
N ARG A 167 16.98 15.51 29.70
CA ARG A 167 17.42 16.05 31.01
C ARG A 167 18.31 15.10 31.79
N SER A 168 18.48 13.86 31.31
CA SER A 168 19.32 12.86 31.94
C SER A 168 20.73 12.95 31.37
N ASP A 169 21.68 13.32 32.23
CA ASP A 169 23.08 13.49 31.84
C ASP A 169 23.66 12.20 31.27
N GLY A 170 24.38 12.33 30.15
CA GLY A 170 25.07 11.22 29.50
C GLY A 170 24.18 10.21 28.77
N LEU A 171 22.86 10.46 28.61
CA LEU A 171 22.03 9.55 27.81
C LEU A 171 22.08 9.82 26.30
N PHE A 172 22.22 11.06 25.86
CA PHE A 172 22.18 11.42 24.44
C PHE A 172 23.57 11.58 23.84
N GLY A 173 23.84 10.89 22.72
CA GLY A 173 24.96 11.15 21.84
C GLY A 173 24.52 11.47 20.40
N PRO A 174 25.33 12.19 19.61
CA PRO A 174 24.98 12.53 18.24
C PRO A 174 25.13 11.33 17.30
N LEU A 175 24.10 11.09 16.49
CA LEU A 175 24.14 10.12 15.40
C LEU A 175 24.78 10.74 14.14
N PRO A 176 25.66 10.02 13.40
CA PRO A 176 26.17 10.51 12.13
C PRO A 176 25.04 10.74 11.11
N ALA A 177 25.02 11.90 10.45
CA ALA A 177 23.92 12.34 9.58
C ALA A 177 23.62 11.39 8.40
N ALA A 178 24.61 10.60 7.95
CA ALA A 178 24.42 9.60 6.90
C ALA A 178 23.36 8.55 7.30
N TRP A 179 23.19 8.26 8.58
CA TRP A 179 22.21 7.31 9.12
C TRP A 179 20.82 7.90 9.33
N HIS A 180 20.61 9.19 9.02
CA HIS A 180 19.30 9.84 9.14
C HIS A 180 19.23 11.06 8.21
N ALA A 181 19.27 10.83 6.90
CA ALA A 181 19.10 11.91 5.93
C ALA A 181 17.61 12.11 5.63
N ARG A 182 17.08 13.32 5.85
CA ARG A 182 15.71 13.67 5.48
C ARG A 182 15.60 14.02 3.99
N ASP A 183 14.38 14.31 3.54
CA ASP A 183 14.00 14.49 2.14
C ASP A 183 14.96 15.39 1.34
N ALA A 184 15.41 16.51 1.91
CA ALA A 184 16.29 17.49 1.24
C ALA A 184 17.80 17.24 1.45
N GLU A 185 18.16 16.30 2.33
CA GLU A 185 19.54 15.99 2.73
C GLU A 185 20.09 14.77 1.98
N PHE A 186 19.26 14.12 1.17
CA PHE A 186 19.64 12.95 0.39
C PHE A 186 20.83 13.24 -0.52
N CYS A 187 21.89 12.46 -0.35
CA CYS A 187 23.09 12.49 -1.18
C CYS A 187 23.41 11.06 -1.63
N GLN A 188 23.23 10.78 -2.92
CA GLN A 188 23.50 9.47 -3.50
C GLN A 188 24.94 9.02 -3.21
N GLY A 189 25.10 7.78 -2.72
CA GLY A 189 26.40 7.19 -2.38
C GLY A 189 26.99 7.64 -1.04
N THR A 190 26.37 8.58 -0.33
CA THR A 190 26.78 8.99 1.03
C THR A 190 25.68 8.76 2.07
N THR A 191 24.41 8.88 1.69
CA THR A 191 23.29 8.54 2.57
C THR A 191 23.23 7.03 2.79
N HIS A 192 23.21 6.62 4.06
CA HIS A 192 23.07 5.21 4.48
C HIS A 192 21.63 4.87 4.86
N CYS A 193 20.87 5.84 5.38
CA CYS A 193 19.43 5.69 5.65
C CYS A 193 18.69 6.96 5.22
N LEU A 194 17.75 6.80 4.29
CA LEU A 194 16.92 7.88 3.76
C LEU A 194 15.56 7.86 4.47
N HIS A 195 15.15 9.01 5.00
CA HIS A 195 13.87 9.23 5.67
C HIS A 195 12.97 10.10 4.80
N PHE A 196 11.85 9.52 4.32
CA PHE A 196 10.79 10.23 3.61
C PHE A 196 9.90 10.97 4.61
N SER A 197 10.45 11.98 5.28
CA SER A 197 9.83 12.64 6.44
C SER A 197 8.61 13.50 6.09
N ASN A 198 8.48 13.92 4.83
CA ASN A 198 7.30 14.66 4.39
C ASN A 198 6.17 13.72 3.97
N LEU A 199 5.20 13.56 4.88
CA LEU A 199 4.00 12.74 4.71
C LEU A 199 3.21 13.02 3.42
N HIS A 200 3.24 14.25 2.90
CA HIS A 200 2.48 14.62 1.70
C HIS A 200 3.13 14.17 0.38
N THR A 201 4.37 13.69 0.44
CA THR A 201 5.15 13.26 -0.72
C THR A 201 5.53 11.78 -0.66
N GLN A 202 5.24 11.07 0.44
CA GLN A 202 5.59 9.66 0.57
C GLN A 202 5.05 8.79 -0.60
N PRO A 203 5.93 8.06 -1.32
CA PRO A 203 5.56 7.37 -2.57
C PRO A 203 4.46 6.31 -2.44
N TRP A 204 4.38 5.63 -1.28
CA TRP A 204 3.37 4.60 -1.01
C TRP A 204 2.00 5.16 -0.63
N ARG A 205 1.92 6.46 -0.30
CA ARG A 205 0.69 7.20 0.02
C ARG A 205 -0.09 6.55 1.16
N PRO A 206 0.38 6.64 2.41
CA PRO A 206 -0.19 5.87 3.53
C PRO A 206 -1.63 6.23 3.90
N PHE A 207 -2.09 7.45 3.60
CA PHE A 207 -3.44 7.93 3.95
C PHE A 207 -4.12 8.66 2.78
N PRO A 208 -4.44 7.94 1.68
CA PRO A 208 -5.02 8.55 0.48
C PRO A 208 -6.39 9.20 0.71
N GLU A 209 -7.09 8.82 1.77
CA GLU A 209 -8.36 9.41 2.21
C GLU A 209 -8.19 10.73 2.98
N ARG A 210 -6.99 11.02 3.50
CA ARG A 210 -6.68 12.23 4.28
C ARG A 210 -5.89 13.26 3.48
N PHE A 211 -5.04 12.81 2.57
CA PHE A 211 -4.10 13.68 1.87
C PHE A 211 -4.21 13.55 0.36
N VAL A 212 -3.95 14.68 -0.29
CA VAL A 212 -3.67 14.73 -1.71
C VAL A 212 -2.15 14.77 -1.85
N TYR A 213 -1.59 13.73 -2.47
CA TYR A 213 -0.15 13.53 -2.53
C TYR A 213 0.50 14.34 -3.65
N GLN A 214 1.76 14.73 -3.46
CA GLN A 214 2.63 15.29 -4.49
C GLN A 214 3.78 14.32 -4.79
N ARG A 215 4.46 14.53 -5.91
CA ARG A 215 5.63 13.72 -6.29
C ARG A 215 6.80 14.04 -5.36
N HIS A 216 7.45 13.03 -4.79
CA HIS A 216 8.69 13.24 -4.03
C HIS A 216 9.86 13.47 -5.01
N PRO A 217 10.81 14.39 -4.73
CA PRO A 217 11.98 14.60 -5.59
C PRO A 217 12.84 13.35 -5.79
N HIS A 218 12.84 12.44 -4.80
CA HIS A 218 13.59 11.20 -4.78
C HIS A 218 12.69 9.96 -4.67
N GLU A 219 11.45 10.00 -5.19
CA GLU A 219 10.56 8.81 -5.12
C GLU A 219 11.14 7.59 -5.84
N ASP A 220 11.98 7.81 -6.86
CA ASP A 220 12.56 6.73 -7.66
C ASP A 220 13.38 5.75 -6.78
N VAL A 221 14.05 6.23 -5.72
CA VAL A 221 14.77 5.37 -4.76
C VAL A 221 13.84 4.34 -4.11
N TRP A 222 12.63 4.76 -3.73
CA TRP A 222 11.66 3.86 -3.09
C TRP A 222 10.96 2.98 -4.11
N LEU A 223 10.60 3.53 -5.28
CA LEU A 223 9.93 2.79 -6.36
C LEU A 223 10.83 1.70 -6.94
N GLU A 224 12.14 1.95 -7.06
CA GLU A 224 13.12 0.93 -7.46
C GLU A 224 13.20 -0.21 -6.44
N LEU A 225 13.24 0.09 -5.14
CA LEU A 225 13.22 -0.94 -4.10
C LEU A 225 11.91 -1.76 -4.13
N GLU A 226 10.77 -1.12 -4.34
CA GLU A 226 9.49 -1.83 -4.50
C GLU A 226 9.50 -2.74 -5.73
N HIS A 227 10.00 -2.22 -6.86
CA HIS A 227 10.09 -2.98 -8.10
C HIS A 227 10.99 -4.21 -7.97
N GLU A 228 12.17 -4.06 -7.35
CA GLU A 228 13.08 -5.18 -7.09
C GLU A 228 12.45 -6.22 -6.15
N ALA A 229 11.72 -5.78 -5.12
CA ALA A 229 11.00 -6.69 -4.23
C ALA A 229 9.91 -7.48 -5.00
N ASP A 230 9.23 -6.84 -5.96
CA ASP A 230 8.24 -7.48 -6.83
C ASP A 230 8.89 -8.50 -7.78
N GLU A 231 10.01 -8.15 -8.42
CA GLU A 231 10.78 -9.06 -9.28
C GLU A 231 11.27 -10.29 -8.50
N ALA A 232 11.70 -10.08 -7.25
CA ALA A 232 12.10 -11.15 -6.35
C ALA A 232 10.92 -11.94 -5.74
N ARG A 233 9.67 -11.53 -6.00
CA ARG A 233 8.45 -12.03 -5.34
C ARG A 233 8.62 -12.07 -3.82
N PHE A 234 9.29 -11.06 -3.27
CA PHE A 234 9.60 -10.99 -1.85
C PHE A 234 8.33 -10.66 -1.07
N GLU A 235 8.05 -11.44 -0.03
CA GLU A 235 7.05 -11.14 1.00
C GLU A 235 7.69 -11.34 2.38
N ILE A 236 7.23 -10.58 3.38
CA ILE A 236 7.77 -10.68 4.74
C ILE A 236 7.44 -12.04 5.37
N PHE A 237 6.23 -12.53 5.08
CA PHE A 237 5.67 -13.79 5.59
C PHE A 237 5.32 -14.71 4.42
N SER A 238 5.28 -16.01 4.69
CA SER A 238 4.93 -17.04 3.71
C SER A 238 4.09 -18.15 4.35
N ALA A 239 3.66 -19.13 3.56
CA ALA A 239 2.97 -20.30 4.09
C ALA A 239 3.85 -21.11 5.08
N GLU A 240 5.16 -21.15 4.84
CA GLU A 240 6.14 -21.82 5.71
C GLU A 240 6.47 -21.01 6.96
N HIS A 241 6.44 -19.68 6.85
CA HIS A 241 6.72 -18.75 7.95
C HIS A 241 5.61 -17.69 8.07
N PRO A 242 4.39 -18.08 8.47
CA PRO A 242 3.29 -17.13 8.62
C PRO A 242 3.44 -16.32 9.92
N SER A 243 2.73 -15.19 10.00
CA SER A 243 2.76 -14.34 11.19
C SER A 243 2.27 -15.10 12.43
N GLU A 244 2.69 -14.69 13.62
CA GLU A 244 2.23 -15.26 14.89
C GLU A 244 0.70 -15.22 15.02
N LEU A 245 0.09 -14.12 14.58
CA LEU A 245 -1.35 -13.96 14.61
C LEU A 245 -2.04 -15.02 13.74
N PHE A 246 -1.54 -15.28 12.52
CA PHE A 246 -2.09 -16.33 11.67
C PHE A 246 -1.84 -17.72 12.24
N ARG A 247 -0.65 -17.98 12.80
CA ARG A 247 -0.32 -19.25 13.48
C ARG A 247 -1.21 -19.55 14.67
N SER A 248 -1.70 -18.51 15.35
CA SER A 248 -2.60 -18.64 16.50
C SER A 248 -4.05 -19.00 16.15
N LEU A 249 -4.43 -18.99 14.86
CA LEU A 249 -5.78 -19.30 14.42
C LEU A 249 -6.00 -20.82 14.37
N ASP A 250 -7.15 -21.28 14.89
CA ASP A 250 -7.51 -22.70 14.89
C ASP A 250 -7.70 -23.30 13.48
N ALA A 251 -8.04 -22.44 12.51
CA ALA A 251 -8.24 -22.81 11.11
C ALA A 251 -8.00 -21.59 10.20
N PRO A 252 -7.70 -21.80 8.90
CA PRO A 252 -7.60 -20.72 7.94
C PRO A 252 -8.90 -19.87 7.94
N PRO A 253 -8.80 -18.56 8.22
CA PRO A 253 -9.98 -17.70 8.28
C PRO A 253 -10.49 -17.41 6.86
N PRO A 254 -11.74 -16.95 6.70
CA PRO A 254 -12.16 -16.39 5.42
C PRO A 254 -11.29 -15.19 5.04
N LEU A 255 -11.16 -14.90 3.75
CA LEU A 255 -10.20 -13.94 3.21
C LEU A 255 -10.35 -12.52 3.79
N ASP A 256 -11.57 -12.10 4.12
CA ASP A 256 -11.88 -10.81 4.76
C ASP A 256 -11.35 -10.69 6.21
N ARG A 257 -10.92 -11.81 6.80
CA ARG A 257 -10.43 -11.95 8.17
C ARG A 257 -8.99 -12.42 8.26
N VAL A 258 -8.33 -12.71 7.14
CA VAL A 258 -6.88 -12.96 7.11
C VAL A 258 -6.13 -11.73 7.67
N PRO A 259 -5.21 -11.90 8.64
CA PRO A 259 -4.33 -10.84 9.10
C PRO A 259 -3.65 -10.11 7.94
N ILE A 260 -3.44 -8.81 8.06
CA ILE A 260 -2.84 -8.03 6.97
C ILE A 260 -1.44 -8.54 6.59
N ASP A 261 -0.71 -9.06 7.56
CA ASP A 261 0.65 -9.61 7.43
C ASP A 261 0.71 -10.83 6.51
N ASP A 262 -0.38 -11.59 6.47
CA ASP A 262 -0.46 -12.86 5.74
C ASP A 262 -1.26 -12.75 4.44
N LEU A 263 -1.93 -11.62 4.22
CA LEU A 263 -2.89 -11.52 3.13
C LEU A 263 -2.22 -11.67 1.76
N ALA A 264 -1.03 -11.10 1.56
CA ALA A 264 -0.34 -11.13 0.28
C ALA A 264 -0.01 -12.58 -0.15
N TRP A 265 0.65 -13.34 0.72
CA TRP A 265 1.01 -14.73 0.42
C TRP A 265 -0.22 -15.65 0.36
N VAL A 266 -1.27 -15.40 1.16
CA VAL A 266 -2.53 -16.15 1.07
C VAL A 266 -3.21 -15.92 -0.28
N LEU A 267 -3.21 -14.69 -0.81
CA LEU A 267 -3.69 -14.42 -2.15
C LEU A 267 -2.84 -15.14 -3.19
N ASP A 268 -1.51 -15.02 -3.11
CA ASP A 268 -0.60 -15.68 -4.06
C ASP A 268 -0.80 -17.20 -4.06
N ALA A 269 -0.94 -17.84 -2.90
CA ALA A 269 -1.24 -19.27 -2.80
C ALA A 269 -2.57 -19.68 -3.47
N ARG A 270 -3.57 -18.77 -3.51
CA ARG A 270 -4.83 -19.01 -4.25
C ARG A 270 -4.63 -18.91 -5.75
N PHE A 271 -3.78 -18.00 -6.22
CA PHE A 271 -3.41 -17.92 -7.63
C PHE A 271 -2.56 -19.12 -8.07
N ASP A 272 -1.60 -19.54 -7.25
CA ASP A 272 -0.74 -20.71 -7.49
C ASP A 272 -1.49 -22.05 -7.44
N SER A 273 -2.72 -22.07 -6.93
CA SER A 273 -3.52 -23.30 -6.83
C SER A 273 -3.99 -23.86 -8.17
N ILE A 274 -3.90 -23.08 -9.25
CA ILE A 274 -4.24 -23.52 -10.60
C ILE A 274 -3.09 -23.23 -11.58
N GLU A 275 -2.89 -24.12 -12.54
CA GLU A 275 -1.93 -23.90 -13.62
C GLU A 275 -2.49 -22.86 -14.62
N ALA A 276 -1.70 -21.87 -15.02
CA ALA A 276 -2.13 -20.83 -15.96
C ALA A 276 -2.66 -21.37 -17.31
N SER A 277 -2.22 -22.56 -17.73
CA SER A 277 -2.65 -23.23 -18.96
C SER A 277 -3.93 -24.07 -18.82
N SER A 278 -4.47 -24.25 -17.62
CA SER A 278 -5.62 -25.14 -17.39
C SER A 278 -6.94 -24.58 -17.93
N GLY A 279 -7.03 -23.26 -18.13
CA GLY A 279 -8.29 -22.56 -18.42
C GLY A 279 -9.23 -22.46 -17.21
N GLU A 280 -8.81 -22.95 -16.05
CA GLU A 280 -9.54 -22.82 -14.80
C GLU A 280 -9.54 -21.37 -14.31
N THR A 281 -10.49 -21.07 -13.43
CA THR A 281 -10.70 -19.72 -12.90
C THR A 281 -10.57 -19.77 -11.38
N VAL A 282 -9.70 -18.91 -10.82
CA VAL A 282 -9.65 -18.71 -9.37
C VAL A 282 -10.84 -17.84 -8.96
N GLU A 283 -11.70 -18.38 -8.11
CA GLU A 283 -12.86 -17.65 -7.60
C GLU A 283 -12.63 -17.12 -6.18
N PHE A 284 -13.00 -15.86 -5.98
CA PHE A 284 -12.99 -15.19 -4.68
C PHE A 284 -14.40 -14.70 -4.33
N ASP A 285 -14.85 -15.01 -3.12
CA ASP A 285 -16.04 -14.40 -2.51
C ASP A 285 -15.60 -13.64 -1.26
N ILE A 286 -15.77 -12.31 -1.30
CA ILE A 286 -15.16 -11.40 -0.33
C ILE A 286 -16.18 -10.42 0.19
N ARG A 287 -16.38 -10.45 1.51
CA ARG A 287 -17.13 -9.43 2.23
C ARG A 287 -16.25 -8.19 2.40
N CYS A 288 -16.74 -7.06 1.92
CA CYS A 288 -16.03 -5.79 1.95
C CYS A 288 -16.49 -4.93 3.12
N ASP A 289 -15.58 -4.10 3.64
CA ASP A 289 -15.95 -3.04 4.58
C ASP A 289 -16.74 -1.95 3.84
N PRO A 290 -17.67 -1.25 4.52
CA PRO A 290 -18.35 -0.09 3.93
C PRO A 290 -17.32 0.96 3.48
N PRO A 291 -17.53 1.61 2.32
CA PRO A 291 -16.71 2.75 1.95
C PRO A 291 -16.95 3.89 2.94
N GLY A 292 -15.90 4.46 3.49
CA GLY A 292 -15.97 5.51 4.51
C GLY A 292 -14.58 5.83 5.02
N GLY A 293 -14.37 7.07 5.48
CA GLY A 293 -13.06 7.59 5.90
C GLY A 293 -12.46 6.85 7.10
N VAL A 294 -11.34 7.38 7.59
CA VAL A 294 -10.51 6.80 8.67
C VAL A 294 -11.34 6.21 9.81
N VAL A 295 -11.31 4.89 9.93
CA VAL A 295 -11.88 4.19 11.10
C VAL A 295 -10.84 4.20 12.20
N ARG A 296 -11.24 4.69 13.38
CA ARG A 296 -10.41 4.66 14.58
C ARG A 296 -10.98 3.66 15.57
N GLY A 297 -10.13 2.76 16.04
CA GLY A 297 -10.46 1.87 17.15
C GLY A 297 -10.64 2.66 18.47
N PRO A 298 -11.14 2.01 19.54
CA PRO A 298 -11.41 2.65 20.82
C PRO A 298 -10.19 3.36 21.46
N ASP A 299 -9.00 2.86 21.21
CA ASP A 299 -7.69 3.37 21.65
C ASP A 299 -7.09 4.42 20.70
N GLY A 300 -7.80 4.76 19.61
CA GLY A 300 -7.37 5.71 18.58
C GLY A 300 -6.53 5.10 17.46
N ARG A 301 -6.29 3.77 17.45
CA ARG A 301 -5.56 3.07 16.38
C ARG A 301 -6.24 3.28 15.03
N HIS A 302 -5.46 3.37 13.96
CA HIS A 302 -5.99 3.39 12.60
C HIS A 302 -6.31 1.97 12.16
N GLU A 303 -7.56 1.72 11.76
CA GLU A 303 -7.98 0.44 11.17
C GLU A 303 -8.01 0.55 9.66
N ILE A 304 -7.59 -0.51 8.96
CA ILE A 304 -7.67 -0.56 7.49
C ILE A 304 -9.13 -0.76 7.10
N VAL A 305 -9.63 0.12 6.22
CA VAL A 305 -10.91 -0.10 5.53
C VAL A 305 -10.67 -0.96 4.30
N ARG A 306 -10.99 -2.26 4.38
CA ARG A 306 -10.90 -3.21 3.27
C ARG A 306 -12.15 -3.13 2.39
N SER A 307 -12.34 -1.96 1.78
CA SER A 307 -13.43 -1.69 0.84
C SER A 307 -13.28 -2.50 -0.45
N ALA A 308 -14.32 -2.54 -1.29
CA ALA A 308 -14.22 -3.19 -2.60
C ALA A 308 -13.10 -2.60 -3.49
N ALA A 309 -12.86 -1.29 -3.43
CA ALA A 309 -11.74 -0.67 -4.16
C ALA A 309 -10.38 -1.14 -3.62
N TRP A 310 -10.26 -1.28 -2.29
CA TRP A 310 -9.04 -1.80 -1.67
C TRP A 310 -8.79 -3.28 -2.01
N TRP A 311 -9.84 -4.11 -1.99
CA TRP A 311 -9.76 -5.51 -2.40
C TRP A 311 -9.42 -5.66 -3.87
N SER A 312 -10.03 -4.81 -4.70
CA SER A 312 -9.63 -4.68 -6.09
C SER A 312 -8.13 -4.42 -6.18
N ASP A 313 -7.62 -3.41 -5.47
CA ASP A 313 -6.20 -3.10 -5.54
C ASP A 313 -5.30 -4.30 -5.19
N ARG A 314 -5.61 -5.05 -4.12
CA ARG A 314 -4.87 -6.24 -3.68
C ARG A 314 -4.92 -7.41 -4.66
N LEU A 315 -6.09 -7.66 -5.23
CA LEU A 315 -6.27 -8.74 -6.21
C LEU A 315 -5.54 -8.43 -7.54
N ASP A 316 -5.47 -7.16 -7.96
CA ASP A 316 -4.67 -6.79 -9.14
C ASP A 316 -3.16 -6.92 -8.83
N ASP A 317 -2.70 -6.57 -7.62
CA ASP A 317 -1.29 -6.77 -7.20
C ASP A 317 -0.89 -8.25 -7.28
N ALA A 318 -1.72 -9.14 -6.71
CA ALA A 318 -1.50 -10.58 -6.77
C ALA A 318 -1.56 -11.09 -8.22
N ALA A 319 -2.60 -10.73 -8.98
CA ALA A 319 -2.74 -11.15 -10.38
C ALA A 319 -1.56 -10.71 -11.27
N ALA A 320 -0.95 -9.54 -11.02
CA ALA A 320 0.21 -9.08 -11.76
C ALA A 320 1.44 -10.00 -11.58
N ARG A 321 1.57 -10.67 -10.42
CA ARG A 321 2.62 -11.66 -10.15
C ARG A 321 2.33 -13.03 -10.78
N HIS A 322 1.08 -13.26 -11.18
CA HIS A 322 0.56 -14.53 -11.72
C HIS A 322 -0.01 -14.34 -13.14
N PRO A 323 0.80 -13.88 -14.11
CA PRO A 323 0.34 -13.65 -15.47
C PRO A 323 -0.19 -14.95 -16.09
N GLY A 324 -1.32 -14.85 -16.79
CA GLY A 324 -1.97 -16.01 -17.43
C GLY A 324 -2.98 -16.75 -16.56
N VAL A 325 -3.06 -16.46 -15.25
CA VAL A 325 -4.10 -17.03 -14.38
C VAL A 325 -5.38 -16.22 -14.50
N ARG A 326 -6.48 -16.89 -14.86
CA ARG A 326 -7.82 -16.26 -14.86
C ARG A 326 -8.40 -16.25 -13.46
N TRP A 327 -9.10 -15.17 -13.11
CA TRP A 327 -9.77 -15.06 -11.82
C TRP A 327 -11.03 -14.19 -11.87
N GLU A 328 -11.96 -14.52 -10.98
CA GLU A 328 -13.17 -13.76 -10.71
C GLU A 328 -13.31 -13.50 -9.22
N ALA A 329 -13.66 -12.27 -8.85
CA ALA A 329 -13.94 -11.89 -7.48
C ALA A 329 -15.34 -11.29 -7.37
N ARG A 330 -16.14 -11.87 -6.49
CA ARG A 330 -17.41 -11.35 -6.02
C ARG A 330 -17.15 -10.51 -4.78
N LEU A 331 -17.27 -9.18 -4.92
CA LEU A 331 -17.05 -8.23 -3.84
C LEU A 331 -18.40 -7.80 -3.26
N GLU A 332 -18.75 -8.34 -2.09
CA GLU A 332 -20.01 -8.07 -1.41
C GLU A 332 -19.89 -6.82 -0.53
N GLN A 333 -20.55 -5.74 -0.93
CA GLN A 333 -20.55 -4.48 -0.19
C GLN A 333 -21.82 -4.32 0.67
N PRO A 334 -21.70 -3.78 1.89
CA PRO A 334 -22.85 -3.45 2.71
C PRO A 334 -23.67 -2.34 2.04
N GLY A 335 -24.96 -2.61 1.81
CA GLY A 335 -25.88 -1.67 1.17
C GLY A 335 -26.44 -0.64 2.17
N ARG A 336 -26.85 0.53 1.69
CA ARG A 336 -27.67 1.49 2.47
C ARG A 336 -29.08 0.94 2.80
N LYS A 337 -29.53 -0.09 2.09
CA LYS A 337 -30.78 -0.85 2.32
C LYS A 337 -30.42 -2.32 2.60
N LYS A 338 -31.38 -3.12 3.10
CA LYS A 338 -31.21 -4.55 3.50
C LYS A 338 -30.60 -5.48 2.43
N THR A 339 -30.46 -5.04 1.18
CA THR A 339 -29.78 -5.77 0.10
C THR A 339 -28.40 -5.14 -0.15
N GLY A 340 -27.33 -5.89 0.09
CA GLY A 340 -25.96 -5.49 -0.25
C GLY A 340 -25.79 -5.23 -1.75
N ARG A 341 -24.75 -4.48 -2.13
CA ARG A 341 -24.35 -4.30 -3.53
C ARG A 341 -23.22 -5.27 -3.84
N VAL A 342 -23.39 -6.11 -4.85
CA VAL A 342 -22.32 -6.99 -5.33
C VAL A 342 -21.64 -6.32 -6.52
N CYS A 343 -20.30 -6.31 -6.51
CA CYS A 343 -19.48 -5.88 -7.63
C CYS A 343 -18.63 -7.07 -8.07
N MET A 344 -18.80 -7.51 -9.31
CA MET A 344 -17.91 -8.50 -9.91
C MET A 344 -16.64 -7.82 -10.37
N ARG A 345 -15.53 -8.54 -10.29
CA ARG A 345 -14.23 -8.07 -10.70
C ARG A 345 -13.48 -9.23 -11.32
N VAL A 346 -12.97 -9.04 -12.53
CA VAL A 346 -12.45 -10.10 -13.41
C VAL A 346 -11.08 -9.73 -13.92
N GLY A 347 -10.19 -10.70 -14.05
CA GLY A 347 -8.87 -10.50 -14.66
C GLY A 347 -8.27 -11.80 -15.20
N GLY A 348 -7.11 -11.64 -15.85
CA GLY A 348 -6.45 -12.73 -16.58
C GLY A 348 -7.04 -12.98 -17.97
N PRO A 349 -6.64 -14.07 -18.64
CA PRO A 349 -7.10 -14.40 -19.99
C PRO A 349 -8.59 -14.76 -20.05
N ALA A 350 -9.18 -14.67 -21.23
CA ALA A 350 -10.54 -15.15 -21.48
C ALA A 350 -10.60 -16.70 -21.35
N PRO A 351 -11.73 -17.29 -20.90
CA PRO A 351 -11.84 -18.74 -20.70
C PRO A 351 -11.60 -19.56 -21.97
N ASP A 352 -11.98 -19.00 -23.12
CA ASP A 352 -11.83 -19.61 -24.44
C ASP A 352 -10.52 -19.18 -25.15
N GLY A 353 -9.66 -18.44 -24.44
CA GLY A 353 -8.42 -17.88 -25.01
C GLY A 353 -8.64 -16.75 -26.01
N SER A 354 -9.88 -16.28 -26.19
CA SER A 354 -10.18 -15.19 -27.11
C SER A 354 -9.59 -13.86 -26.65
N ALA A 355 -9.33 -12.98 -27.60
CA ALA A 355 -8.92 -11.61 -27.30
C ALA A 355 -10.10 -10.85 -26.66
N PRO A 356 -9.86 -10.01 -25.64
CA PRO A 356 -10.91 -9.24 -24.96
C PRO A 356 -11.71 -8.36 -25.93
N ARG A 357 -13.02 -8.27 -25.76
CA ARG A 357 -13.87 -7.35 -26.54
C ARG A 357 -13.72 -5.93 -26.02
N VAL A 358 -13.38 -5.01 -26.93
CA VAL A 358 -13.18 -3.59 -26.62
C VAL A 358 -14.32 -2.75 -27.18
N TRP A 359 -14.88 -1.86 -26.38
CA TRP A 359 -15.73 -0.77 -26.87
C TRP A 359 -15.00 0.56 -26.77
N ILE A 360 -14.98 1.31 -27.87
CA ILE A 360 -14.54 2.71 -27.88
C ILE A 360 -15.77 3.61 -27.74
N LEU A 361 -15.79 4.46 -26.72
CA LEU A 361 -16.80 5.52 -26.61
C LEU A 361 -16.31 6.78 -27.32
N GLN A 362 -17.01 7.16 -28.40
CA GLN A 362 -16.65 8.30 -29.23
C GLN A 362 -17.65 9.45 -29.05
N ASP A 363 -17.17 10.62 -28.63
CA ASP A 363 -17.95 11.87 -28.60
C ASP A 363 -17.72 12.70 -29.89
N ASP A 364 -18.20 13.94 -29.88
CA ASP A 364 -18.11 14.89 -30.99
C ASP A 364 -16.71 15.48 -31.19
N ARG A 365 -15.70 15.08 -30.38
CA ARG A 365 -14.36 15.67 -30.40
C ARG A 365 -13.35 14.80 -31.16
N PRO A 366 -12.83 15.26 -32.30
CA PRO A 366 -11.89 14.47 -33.12
C PRO A 366 -10.61 14.04 -32.40
N GLY A 367 -10.09 14.89 -31.48
CA GLY A 367 -8.89 14.57 -30.70
C GLY A 367 -9.12 13.41 -29.73
N ASN A 368 -10.27 13.36 -29.06
CA ASN A 368 -10.64 12.26 -28.17
C ASN A 368 -10.78 10.95 -28.96
N ALA A 369 -11.46 11.00 -30.10
CA ALA A 369 -11.64 9.86 -31.00
C ALA A 369 -10.31 9.26 -31.46
N SER A 370 -9.38 10.12 -31.89
CA SER A 370 -8.06 9.70 -32.37
C SER A 370 -7.24 8.99 -31.29
N GLN A 371 -7.28 9.50 -30.05
CA GLN A 371 -6.57 8.88 -28.92
C GLN A 371 -7.13 7.51 -28.55
N SER A 372 -8.45 7.40 -28.37
CA SER A 372 -9.07 6.13 -28.00
C SER A 372 -8.86 5.07 -29.08
N ARG A 373 -8.96 5.47 -30.35
CA ARG A 373 -8.73 4.57 -31.49
C ARG A 373 -7.28 4.15 -31.59
N GLY A 374 -6.33 5.07 -31.46
CA GLY A 374 -4.90 4.75 -31.48
C GLY A 374 -4.51 3.74 -30.39
N LEU A 375 -5.09 3.86 -29.18
CA LEU A 375 -4.88 2.88 -28.12
C LEU A 375 -5.48 1.51 -28.47
N ALA A 376 -6.72 1.48 -28.97
CA ALA A 376 -7.36 0.22 -29.35
C ALA A 376 -6.62 -0.48 -30.50
N ASP A 377 -6.18 0.28 -31.51
CA ASP A 377 -5.40 -0.23 -32.64
C ASP A 377 -4.06 -0.83 -32.15
N ALA A 378 -3.41 -0.21 -31.17
CA ALA A 378 -2.17 -0.72 -30.56
C ALA A 378 -2.39 -2.00 -29.73
N LEU A 379 -3.57 -2.20 -29.13
CA LEU A 379 -3.93 -3.43 -28.42
C LEU A 379 -4.18 -4.60 -29.39
N GLY A 380 -4.66 -4.30 -30.61
CA GLY A 380 -4.97 -5.31 -31.63
C GLY A 380 -6.15 -6.23 -31.30
N TRP A 381 -7.02 -5.81 -30.38
CA TRP A 381 -8.18 -6.60 -29.92
C TRP A 381 -9.47 -6.30 -30.71
N PRO A 382 -10.44 -7.24 -30.75
CA PRO A 382 -11.74 -7.02 -31.37
C PRO A 382 -12.42 -5.78 -30.79
N THR A 383 -12.69 -4.80 -31.66
CA THR A 383 -13.12 -3.46 -31.23
C THR A 383 -14.42 -3.03 -31.91
N ASP A 384 -15.41 -2.65 -31.10
CA ASP A 384 -16.62 -1.96 -31.57
C ASP A 384 -16.55 -0.47 -31.24
N LEU A 385 -16.81 0.37 -32.23
CA LEU A 385 -16.94 1.81 -32.03
C LEU A 385 -18.39 2.14 -31.67
N LYS A 386 -18.59 2.87 -30.56
CA LYS A 386 -19.89 3.36 -30.09
C LYS A 386 -19.93 4.87 -30.21
N GLN A 387 -20.57 5.36 -31.26
CA GLN A 387 -20.77 6.77 -31.51
C GLN A 387 -21.85 7.31 -30.57
N LEU A 388 -21.48 8.31 -29.77
CA LEU A 388 -22.36 8.97 -28.82
C LEU A 388 -22.75 10.35 -29.34
N VAL A 389 -24.05 10.64 -29.30
CA VAL A 389 -24.58 11.98 -29.57
C VAL A 389 -24.91 12.62 -28.24
N LEU A 390 -24.24 13.72 -27.93
CA LEU A 390 -24.35 14.38 -26.64
C LEU A 390 -25.69 15.12 -26.49
N SER A 391 -26.29 15.01 -25.30
CA SER A 391 -27.46 15.82 -24.92
C SER A 391 -27.02 17.10 -24.20
N PRO A 392 -27.91 18.09 -24.01
CA PRO A 392 -27.62 19.27 -23.19
C PRO A 392 -27.19 18.94 -21.76
N ALA A 393 -27.64 17.81 -21.20
CA ALA A 393 -27.26 17.36 -19.86
C ALA A 393 -25.78 16.96 -19.77
N SER A 394 -25.07 16.72 -20.88
CA SER A 394 -23.61 16.52 -20.91
C SER A 394 -22.81 17.71 -20.37
N MET A 395 -23.44 18.88 -20.24
CA MET A 395 -22.82 20.07 -19.64
C MET A 395 -22.74 19.99 -18.12
N LEU A 396 -23.57 19.17 -17.46
CA LEU A 396 -23.47 18.96 -16.02
C LEU A 396 -22.10 18.38 -15.64
N HIS A 397 -21.66 18.72 -14.45
CA HIS A 397 -20.42 18.21 -13.90
C HIS A 397 -20.54 16.71 -13.59
N ASN A 398 -19.50 15.93 -13.87
CA ASN A 398 -19.56 14.47 -13.78
C ASN A 398 -19.84 13.96 -12.36
N ARG A 399 -19.48 14.71 -11.32
CA ARG A 399 -19.83 14.36 -9.93
C ARG A 399 -21.35 14.34 -9.69
N LEU A 400 -22.11 15.12 -10.47
CA LEU A 400 -23.58 15.13 -10.41
C LEU A 400 -24.17 14.02 -11.28
N LEU A 401 -23.58 13.76 -12.45
CA LEU A 401 -24.07 12.72 -13.36
C LEU A 401 -23.78 11.30 -12.84
N GLY A 402 -22.65 11.09 -12.14
CA GLY A 402 -22.24 9.78 -11.68
C GLY A 402 -22.13 8.76 -12.83
N ALA A 403 -22.46 7.50 -12.56
CA ALA A 403 -22.63 6.46 -13.57
C ALA A 403 -24.00 6.63 -14.26
N SER A 404 -24.03 7.28 -15.43
CA SER A 404 -25.29 7.60 -16.12
C SER A 404 -25.14 7.80 -17.63
N ILE A 405 -26.21 7.52 -18.36
CA ILE A 405 -26.39 7.85 -19.79
C ILE A 405 -27.18 9.15 -20.00
N ALA A 406 -27.53 9.90 -18.95
CA ALA A 406 -28.31 11.14 -19.10
C ALA A 406 -27.61 12.20 -19.97
N GLY A 407 -26.29 12.15 -20.09
CA GLY A 407 -25.49 13.05 -20.91
C GLY A 407 -25.52 12.78 -22.41
N ILE A 408 -26.19 11.72 -22.87
CA ILE A 408 -26.32 11.39 -24.30
C ILE A 408 -27.79 11.38 -24.73
N ASP A 409 -28.03 11.49 -26.05
CA ASP A 409 -29.32 11.28 -26.69
C ASP A 409 -29.40 9.81 -27.15
N PRO A 410 -30.14 8.93 -26.45
CA PRO A 410 -30.17 7.50 -26.76
C PRO A 410 -30.76 7.20 -28.14
N ALA A 411 -31.64 8.05 -28.67
CA ALA A 411 -32.28 7.83 -29.97
C ALA A 411 -31.34 8.13 -31.14
N LYS A 412 -30.25 8.87 -30.90
CA LYS A 412 -29.27 9.26 -31.92
C LYS A 412 -27.89 8.66 -31.68
N SER A 413 -27.67 8.04 -30.53
CA SER A 413 -26.44 7.34 -30.19
C SER A 413 -26.55 5.86 -30.59
N ASP A 414 -25.41 5.21 -30.78
CA ASP A 414 -25.38 3.77 -30.97
C ASP A 414 -25.92 3.05 -29.73
N ALA A 415 -26.57 1.90 -29.95
CA ALA A 415 -27.10 1.07 -28.88
C ALA A 415 -25.99 0.56 -27.95
N LEU A 416 -26.20 0.77 -26.65
CA LEU A 416 -25.36 0.29 -25.55
C LEU A 416 -26.09 -0.86 -24.85
N GLU A 417 -26.05 -2.03 -25.47
CA GLU A 417 -26.78 -3.23 -25.05
C GLU A 417 -25.86 -4.46 -24.99
N PRO A 418 -26.22 -5.52 -24.24
CA PRO A 418 -25.46 -6.76 -24.20
C PRO A 418 -25.23 -7.37 -25.61
N PRO A 419 -24.12 -8.10 -25.83
CA PRO A 419 -23.12 -8.51 -24.84
C PRO A 419 -22.20 -7.35 -24.44
N TRP A 420 -22.04 -7.14 -23.13
CA TRP A 420 -21.17 -6.09 -22.60
C TRP A 420 -19.69 -6.38 -22.95
N PRO A 421 -18.87 -5.33 -23.16
CA PRO A 421 -17.46 -5.49 -23.48
C PRO A 421 -16.63 -5.89 -22.25
N ASP A 422 -15.48 -6.50 -22.47
CA ASP A 422 -14.48 -6.74 -21.41
C ASP A 422 -13.75 -5.45 -21.04
N LEU A 423 -13.52 -4.57 -22.02
CA LEU A 423 -12.84 -3.28 -21.84
C LEU A 423 -13.61 -2.14 -22.52
N VAL A 424 -13.74 -1.02 -21.83
CA VAL A 424 -14.14 0.26 -22.43
C VAL A 424 -12.95 1.20 -22.46
N ILE A 425 -12.67 1.76 -23.65
CA ILE A 425 -11.73 2.86 -23.85
C ILE A 425 -12.53 4.12 -24.13
N ALA A 426 -12.36 5.12 -23.27
CA ALA A 426 -13.07 6.40 -23.38
C ALA A 426 -12.09 7.56 -23.24
N ALA A 427 -12.33 8.65 -23.98
CA ALA A 427 -11.51 9.85 -23.90
C ALA A 427 -12.37 11.08 -23.57
N GLY A 428 -11.83 11.95 -22.70
CA GLY A 428 -12.46 13.21 -22.35
C GLY A 428 -13.55 13.13 -21.27
N ARG A 429 -14.03 14.29 -20.83
CA ARG A 429 -14.94 14.41 -19.69
C ARG A 429 -16.31 13.77 -19.94
N ARG A 430 -16.86 13.91 -21.15
CA ARG A 430 -18.28 13.65 -21.41
C ARG A 430 -18.61 12.17 -21.57
N THR A 431 -17.61 11.34 -21.87
CA THR A 431 -17.74 9.88 -22.03
C THR A 431 -17.60 9.12 -20.71
N ALA A 432 -16.91 9.70 -19.71
CA ALA A 432 -16.70 9.09 -18.40
C ALA A 432 -17.99 8.62 -17.68
N PRO A 433 -19.09 9.41 -17.58
CA PRO A 433 -20.33 8.94 -16.97
C PRO A 433 -20.93 7.70 -17.65
N VAL A 434 -20.81 7.61 -18.98
CA VAL A 434 -21.31 6.51 -19.79
C VAL A 434 -20.45 5.26 -19.57
N ALA A 435 -19.12 5.40 -19.52
CA ALA A 435 -18.21 4.30 -19.20
C ALA A 435 -18.51 3.70 -17.82
N LEU A 436 -18.71 4.54 -16.81
CA LEU A 436 -19.10 4.11 -15.46
C LEU A 436 -20.47 3.41 -15.45
N TRP A 437 -21.43 3.91 -16.24
CA TRP A 437 -22.73 3.27 -16.40
C TRP A 437 -22.63 1.88 -17.03
N ILE A 438 -21.80 1.71 -18.08
CA ILE A 438 -21.57 0.40 -18.73
C ILE A 438 -20.99 -0.59 -17.71
N ARG A 439 -20.01 -0.17 -16.91
CA ARG A 439 -19.48 -1.03 -15.83
C ARG A 439 -20.58 -1.43 -14.85
N ASP A 440 -21.45 -0.50 -14.44
CA ASP A 440 -22.58 -0.82 -13.57
C ASP A 440 -23.57 -1.80 -14.23
N GLN A 441 -23.87 -1.67 -15.53
CA GLN A 441 -24.72 -2.61 -16.24
C GLN A 441 -24.09 -3.99 -16.44
N SER A 442 -22.76 -4.06 -16.58
CA SER A 442 -22.00 -5.31 -16.63
C SER A 442 -21.85 -6.00 -15.27
N GLY A 443 -22.41 -5.42 -14.20
CA GLY A 443 -22.24 -5.92 -12.83
C GLY A 443 -20.82 -5.75 -12.29
N GLY A 444 -20.01 -4.86 -12.87
CA GLY A 444 -18.60 -4.61 -12.51
C GLY A 444 -17.57 -5.31 -13.41
N ARG A 445 -18.00 -6.18 -14.33
CA ARG A 445 -17.10 -7.00 -15.16
C ARG A 445 -16.30 -6.19 -16.18
N THR A 446 -16.89 -5.16 -16.78
CA THR A 446 -16.19 -4.32 -17.76
C THR A 446 -15.12 -3.46 -17.10
N ARG A 447 -13.87 -3.60 -17.57
CA ARG A 447 -12.74 -2.76 -17.17
C ARG A 447 -12.78 -1.41 -17.91
N LEU A 448 -12.31 -0.35 -17.27
CA LEU A 448 -12.38 1.01 -17.80
C LEU A 448 -10.99 1.63 -17.95
N VAL A 449 -10.65 2.05 -19.17
CA VAL A 449 -9.50 2.90 -19.48
C VAL A 449 -9.99 4.28 -19.90
N GLN A 450 -9.64 5.30 -19.12
CA GLN A 450 -10.07 6.67 -19.34
C GLN A 450 -8.89 7.58 -19.74
N LEU A 451 -8.96 8.13 -20.94
CA LEU A 451 -7.93 8.99 -21.50
C LEU A 451 -8.26 10.48 -21.32
N GLY A 452 -7.19 11.27 -21.22
CA GLY A 452 -7.21 12.71 -21.32
C GLY A 452 -7.43 13.42 -19.98
N ARG A 453 -6.92 14.66 -19.90
CA ARG A 453 -6.84 15.45 -18.66
C ARG A 453 -8.17 15.57 -17.89
N LYS A 454 -9.26 15.91 -18.59
CA LYS A 454 -10.57 16.15 -17.94
C LYS A 454 -11.39 14.87 -17.71
N GLY A 455 -11.03 13.77 -18.38
CA GLY A 455 -11.66 12.47 -18.16
C GLY A 455 -11.05 11.75 -16.95
N GLY A 456 -9.73 11.78 -16.85
CA GLY A 456 -8.97 11.15 -15.77
C GLY A 456 -8.71 12.05 -14.56
N ASP A 457 -9.51 13.08 -14.28
CA ASP A 457 -9.32 13.91 -13.08
C ASP A 457 -9.56 13.09 -11.79
N ARG A 458 -10.57 12.22 -11.83
CA ARG A 458 -10.90 11.21 -10.82
C ARG A 458 -10.42 9.82 -11.25
N ALA A 459 -9.10 9.63 -11.24
CA ALA A 459 -8.47 8.36 -11.62
C ALA A 459 -8.99 7.17 -10.79
N ASP A 460 -9.37 7.41 -9.54
CA ASP A 460 -9.95 6.42 -8.61
C ASP A 460 -11.28 5.79 -9.06
N LEU A 461 -11.92 6.34 -10.10
CA LEU A 461 -13.16 5.80 -10.65
C LEU A 461 -12.93 4.77 -11.76
N PHE A 462 -11.71 4.65 -12.28
CA PHE A 462 -11.36 3.84 -13.45
C PHE A 462 -10.32 2.79 -13.07
N ASP A 463 -10.24 1.71 -13.84
CA ASP A 463 -9.17 0.72 -13.67
C ASP A 463 -7.82 1.30 -14.13
N LEU A 464 -7.86 2.18 -15.14
CA LEU A 464 -6.71 2.98 -15.57
C LEU A 464 -7.16 4.34 -16.10
N ALA A 465 -6.49 5.40 -15.66
CA ALA A 465 -6.59 6.74 -16.21
C ALA A 465 -5.24 7.16 -16.83
N VAL A 466 -5.25 7.45 -18.12
CA VAL A 466 -4.05 7.93 -18.83
C VAL A 466 -4.18 9.43 -19.05
N THR A 467 -3.29 10.19 -18.41
CA THR A 467 -3.36 11.66 -18.42
C THR A 467 -2.05 12.29 -18.85
N PRO A 468 -2.07 13.46 -19.51
CA PRO A 468 -0.83 14.11 -19.91
C PRO A 468 -0.13 14.77 -18.71
N ARG A 469 1.21 14.73 -18.67
CA ARG A 469 2.06 15.34 -17.62
C ARG A 469 1.78 16.84 -17.43
N TYR A 470 1.52 17.57 -18.52
CA TYR A 470 1.17 19.00 -18.43
C TYR A 470 -0.16 19.25 -17.70
N GLY A 471 -0.98 18.20 -17.48
CA GLY A 471 -2.19 18.26 -16.69
C GLY A 471 -1.93 18.56 -15.21
N ARG A 472 -0.72 18.29 -14.70
CA ARG A 472 -0.30 18.48 -13.31
C ARG A 472 -1.34 17.97 -12.31
N LEU A 473 -1.86 16.77 -12.59
CA LEU A 473 -2.83 16.12 -11.73
C LEU A 473 -2.08 15.39 -10.61
N PHE A 474 -2.76 15.18 -9.48
CA PHE A 474 -2.13 14.53 -8.36
C PHE A 474 -1.86 13.04 -8.65
N PRO A 475 -0.71 12.51 -8.21
CA PRO A 475 -0.42 11.09 -8.26
C PRO A 475 -1.57 10.25 -7.67
N GLN A 476 -1.98 9.21 -8.39
CA GLN A 476 -3.01 8.25 -7.97
C GLN A 476 -2.64 6.87 -8.53
N ARG A 477 -3.02 5.78 -7.85
CA ARG A 477 -2.55 4.41 -8.16
C ARG A 477 -2.94 3.94 -9.57
N HIS A 478 -4.15 4.26 -10.00
CA HIS A 478 -4.71 3.97 -11.32
C HIS A 478 -4.39 5.06 -12.34
N ARG A 479 -3.45 5.98 -12.07
CA ARG A 479 -3.06 7.03 -13.01
C ARG A 479 -1.69 6.73 -13.61
N ILE A 480 -1.62 6.72 -14.94
CA ILE A 480 -0.37 6.79 -15.70
C ILE A 480 -0.27 8.17 -16.35
N GLU A 481 0.92 8.77 -16.30
CA GLU A 481 1.20 10.03 -16.96
C GLU A 481 2.02 9.84 -18.24
N ILE A 482 1.58 10.49 -19.33
CA ILE A 482 2.27 10.48 -20.62
C ILE A 482 2.80 11.87 -20.98
N ALA A 483 3.95 11.93 -21.66
CA ALA A 483 4.62 13.20 -21.97
C ALA A 483 3.82 14.09 -22.94
N ALA A 484 3.12 13.48 -23.88
CA ALA A 484 2.25 14.13 -24.85
C ALA A 484 0.95 13.30 -25.03
N PRO A 485 -0.14 13.91 -25.54
CA PRO A 485 -1.40 13.23 -25.78
C PRO A 485 -1.36 12.15 -26.85
#